data_AF-A0A447U428-F1
#
_entry.id   AF-A0A447U428-F1
#
_cell.length_a   1.000
_cell.length_b   1.000
_cell.length_c   1.000
_cell.angle_alpha   90.00
_cell.angle_beta   90.00
_cell.angle_gamma   90.00
#
_symmetry.space_group_name_H-M   'P 1'
#
loop_
_entity.id
_entity.type
_entity.pdbx_description
1 polymer ?
#
loop_
_entity_poly.entity_id
_entity_poly.type
_entity_poly.pdbx_seq_one_letter_code
_entity_poly.pdbx_strand_id
1 'polypeptide(L)' 'MLILIPAFTVSQLTQAFRIGLLIYLPFLAIDLLISNILLAMGMMMVSPMTISLPFKLLIFLLAGGWDLTLAQLVQSFS' A
#
# COMPACT_ATOMS: atom_id res chain seq x y z
N MET A 1 21.25 5.45 -26.81
CA MET A 1 21.33 5.14 -25.36
C MET A 1 21.04 6.36 -24.48
N LEU A 2 21.65 7.53 -24.73
CA LEU A 2 21.46 8.76 -23.94
C LEU A 2 20.00 9.24 -23.76
N ILE A 3 19.13 8.98 -24.74
CA ILE A 3 17.69 9.36 -24.68
C ILE A 3 16.83 8.18 -24.19
N LEU A 4 17.26 6.95 -24.49
CA LEU A 4 16.49 5.74 -24.19
C LEU A 4 16.48 5.43 -22.68
N ILE A 5 17.64 5.61 -22.01
CA ILE A 5 17.78 5.32 -20.58
C ILE A 5 16.89 6.26 -19.74
N PRO A 6 16.94 7.60 -19.90
CA PRO A 6 16.07 8.50 -19.13
C PRO A 6 14.57 8.27 -19.41
N ALA A 7 14.20 8.04 -20.68
CA ALA A 7 12.82 7.78 -21.06
C ALA A 7 12.26 6.49 -20.41
N PHE A 8 13.07 5.43 -20.36
CA PHE A 8 12.71 4.19 -19.68
C PHE A 8 12.62 4.37 -18.16
N THR A 9 13.55 5.09 -17.54
CA THR A 9 13.50 5.33 -16.08
C THR A 9 12.22 6.07 -15.67
N VAL A 10 11.81 7.09 -16.43
CA VAL A 10 10.57 7.84 -16.15
C VAL A 10 9.32 6.97 -16.33
N SER A 11 9.29 6.11 -17.36
CA SER A 11 8.15 5.21 -17.58
C SER A 11 8.03 4.18 -16.47
N GLN A 12 9.14 3.58 -16.04
CA GLN A 12 9.17 2.62 -14.94
C GLN A 12 8.78 3.26 -13.60
N LEU A 13 9.26 4.47 -13.31
CA LEU A 13 8.86 5.19 -12.09
C LEU A 13 7.34 5.45 -12.06
N THR A 14 6.76 5.82 -13.20
CA THR A 14 5.32 6.05 -13.34
C THR A 14 4.52 4.77 -13.09
N GLN A 15 4.98 3.63 -13.63
CA GLN A 15 4.33 2.34 -13.40
C GLN A 15 4.46 1.87 -11.95
N ALA A 16 5.65 1.98 -11.37
CA ALA A 16 5.89 1.65 -9.96
C ALA A 16 5.00 2.48 -9.02
N PHE A 17 4.81 3.77 -9.30
CA PHE A 17 3.93 4.63 -8.52
C PHE A 17 2.47 4.18 -8.60
N ARG A 18 1.99 3.81 -9.79
CA ARG A 18 0.62 3.29 -9.98
C ARG A 18 0.39 2.00 -9.19
N ILE A 19 1.32 1.05 -9.29
CA ILE A 19 1.24 -0.23 -8.57
C ILE A 19 1.28 0.01 -7.05
N GLY A 20 2.22 0.83 -6.58
CA GLY A 20 2.35 1.17 -5.17
C GLY A 20 1.11 1.86 -4.60
N LEU A 21 0.48 2.76 -5.37
CA LEU A 21 -0.74 3.44 -4.96
C LEU A 21 -1.93 2.48 -4.84
N LEU A 22 -2.09 1.56 -5.80
CA LEU A 22 -3.16 0.55 -5.75
C LEU A 22 -3.01 -0.38 -4.54
N ILE A 23 -1.78 -0.79 -4.21
CA ILE A 23 -1.49 -1.61 -3.02
C ILE A 23 -1.72 -0.81 -1.73
N TYR A 24 -1.44 0.50 -1.73
CA TYR A 24 -1.58 1.36 -0.55
C TYR A 24 -3.04 1.68 -0.19
N LEU A 25 -3.94 1.79 -1.17
CA LEU A 25 -5.36 2.13 -0.96
C LEU A 25 -6.09 1.30 0.11
N PRO A 26 -6.03 -0.05 0.13
CA PRO A 26 -6.69 -0.84 1.18
C PRO A 26 -6.13 -0.54 2.59
N PHE A 27 -4.83 -0.29 2.72
CA PHE A 27 -4.22 0.06 4.01
C PHE A 27 -4.67 1.43 4.50
N LEU A 28 -4.79 2.40 3.58
CA LEU A 28 -5.33 3.72 3.90
C LEU A 28 -6.78 3.64 4.38
N ALA A 29 -7.61 2.80 3.76
CA ALA A 29 -8.98 2.59 4.18
C ALA A 29 -9.07 2.04 5.61
N ILE A 30 -8.18 1.12 5.99
CA ILE A 30 -8.09 0.57 7.35
C ILE A 30 -7.73 1.66 8.37
N ASP A 31 -6.76 2.53 8.06
CA ASP A 31 -6.38 3.63 8.94
C ASP A 31 -7.54 4.58 9.22
N LEU A 32 -8.27 4.96 8.17
CA LEU A 32 -9.43 5.84 8.28
C LEU A 32 -10.57 5.19 9.08
N LEU A 33 -10.83 3.90 8.83
CA LEU A 33 -11.84 3.15 9.60
C LEU A 33 -11.50 3.09 11.08
N ILE A 34 -10.27 2.71 11.42
CA ILE A 34 -9.84 2.55 12.82
C ILE A 34 -9.80 3.90 13.53
N SER A 35 -9.34 4.96 12.86
CA SER A 35 -9.38 6.31 13.40
C SER A 35 -10.81 6.74 13.73
N ASN A 36 -11.77 6.54 12.81
CA ASN A 36 -13.17 6.89 13.03
C ASN A 36 -13.81 6.09 14.18
N ILE A 37 -13.48 4.81 14.32
CA ILE A 37 -13.97 3.97 15.43
C ILE A 37 -13.42 4.49 16.77
N LEU A 38 -12.13 4.80 16.84
CA LEU A 38 -11.50 5.33 18.05
C LEU A 38 -12.06 6.69 18.45
N LEU A 39 -12.31 7.56 17.47
CA LEU A 39 -12.97 8.85 17.67
C LEU A 39 -14.39 8.66 18.19
N ALA A 40 -15.17 7.72 17.63
CA ALA A 40 -16.52 7.41 18.08
C ALA A 40 -16.55 6.85 19.52
N MET A 41 -15.50 6.12 19.93
CA MET A 41 -15.33 5.63 21.31
C MET A 41 -14.80 6.69 22.29
N GLY A 42 -14.49 7.90 21.83
CA GLY A 42 -13.92 8.96 22.66
C GLY A 42 -12.45 8.75 23.07
N MET A 43 -11.77 7.77 22.47
CA MET A 43 -10.40 7.40 22.83
C MET A 43 -9.35 8.21 22.04
N MET A 44 -9.23 9.51 22.35
CA MET A 44 -8.29 10.41 21.66
C MET A 44 -6.81 10.21 22.04
N MET A 45 -6.54 9.57 23.18
CA MET A 45 -5.17 9.39 23.67
C MET A 45 -4.47 8.15 23.11
N VAL A 46 -5.22 7.23 22.50
CA VAL A 46 -4.66 6.04 21.86
C VAL A 46 -4.39 6.38 20.40
N SER A 47 -3.13 6.26 19.98
CA SER A 47 -2.76 6.45 18.58
C SER A 47 -3.46 5.41 17.71
N PRO A 48 -4.26 5.81 16.68
CA PRO A 48 -4.87 4.86 15.75
C PRO A 48 -3.86 3.96 15.03
N MET A 49 -2.58 4.39 14.95
CA MET A 49 -1.50 3.64 14.31
C MET A 49 -1.15 2.35 15.06
N THR A 50 -1.21 2.33 16.40
CA THR A 50 -0.86 1.13 17.17
C THR A 50 -1.92 0.05 17.04
N ILE A 51 -3.19 0.45 16.88
CA ILE A 51 -4.30 -0.47 16.64
C ILE A 51 -4.34 -0.89 15.17
N SER A 52 -4.10 0.00 14.21
CA SER A 52 -4.17 -0.36 12.79
C SER A 52 -3.06 -1.29 12.32
N LEU A 53 -1.85 -1.18 12.88
CA LEU A 53 -0.70 -2.00 12.47
C LEU A 53 -0.98 -3.52 12.45
N PRO A 54 -1.46 -4.16 13.54
CA PRO A 54 -1.76 -5.59 13.52
C PRO A 54 -2.86 -5.95 12.50
N PHE A 55 -3.89 -5.12 12.31
CA PHE A 55 -4.94 -5.36 11.31
C PHE A 55 -4.40 -5.30 9.87
N LYS A 56 -3.53 -4.32 9.58
CA LYS A 56 -2.87 -4.22 8.27
C LYS A 56 -2.06 -5.48 7.96
N LEU A 57 -1.25 -5.93 8.92
CA LEU A 57 -0.43 -7.14 8.76
C LEU A 57 -1.29 -8.39 8.55
N LEU A 58 -2.38 -8.51 9.31
CA LEU A 58 -3.32 -9.63 9.18
C LEU A 58 -3.97 -9.66 7.80
N ILE A 59 -4.48 -8.53 7.31
CA ILE A 59 -5.08 -8.45 5.98
C ILE A 59 -4.05 -8.71 4.88
N PHE A 60 -2.84 -8.17 5.02
CA PHE A 60 -1.76 -8.41 4.07
C PHE A 60 -1.40 -9.90 4.00
N LEU A 61 -1.33 -10.60 5.13
CA LEU A 61 -1.06 -12.03 5.17
C LEU A 61 -2.22 -12.85 4.58
N LEU A 62 -3.47 -12.54 4.96
CA LEU A 62 -4.66 -13.24 4.47
C LEU A 62 -4.89 -13.08 2.97
N ALA A 63 -4.55 -11.92 2.41
CA ALA A 63 -4.65 -11.65 0.99
C ALA A 63 -3.52 -12.31 0.18
N GLY A 64 -2.57 -13.01 0.80
CA GLY A 64 -1.37 -13.50 0.10
C GLY A 64 -0.53 -12.33 -0.45
N GLY A 65 -0.39 -11.25 0.32
CA GLY A 65 0.16 -9.99 -0.14
C GLY A 65 1.58 -10.08 -0.73
N TRP A 66 2.40 -11.01 -0.25
CA TRP A 66 3.71 -11.30 -0.85
C TRP A 66 3.60 -11.88 -2.27
N ASP A 67 2.67 -12.83 -2.49
CA ASP A 67 2.47 -13.42 -3.81
C ASP A 67 1.88 -12.40 -4.80
N LEU A 68 0.93 -11.57 -4.34
CA LEU A 68 0.35 -10.50 -5.15
C LEU A 68 1.37 -9.42 -5.51
N THR A 69 2.20 -9.00 -4.56
CA THR A 69 3.25 -7.99 -4.83
C THR A 69 4.30 -8.51 -5.80
N LEU A 70 4.76 -9.76 -5.63
CA LEU A 70 5.71 -10.40 -6.53
C LEU A 70 5.12 -10.62 -7.93
N ALA A 71 3.87 -11.09 -8.02
CA ALA A 71 3.20 -11.29 -9.30
C ALA A 71 3.07 -9.98 -10.10
N GLN A 72 2.70 -8.87 -9.44
CA GLN A 72 2.59 -7.56 -10.09
C GLN A 72 3.94 -7.01 -10.54
N LEU A 73 5.00 -7.26 -9.76
CA LEU A 73 6.37 -6.92 -10.16
C LEU A 73 6.77 -7.68 -11.42
N VAL A 74 6.58 -9.00 -11.46
CA VAL A 74 6.90 -9.83 -12.63
C VAL A 74 6.11 -9.41 -13.87
N GLN A 75 4.82 -9.14 -13.72
CA GLN A 75 3.97 -8.65 -14.82
C GLN A 75 4.38 -7.27 -15.35
N SER A 76 5.00 -6.41 -14.53
CA SER A 76 5.44 -5.09 -14.98
C SER A 76 6.63 -5.11 -15.96
N PHE A 77 7.37 -6.22 -16.02
CA PHE A 77 8.53 -6.39 -16.90
C PHE A 77 8.20 -7.08 -18.23
N SER A 78 7.01 -7.68 -18.36
CA SER A 78 6.53 -8.30 -19.61
C SER A 78 5.74 -7.30 -20.46
#